data_AF-A0A962DNV0-F1
#
_entry.id   AF-A0A962DNV0-F1
#
_cell.length_a   1.000
_cell.length_b   1.000
_cell.length_c   1.000
_cell.angle_alpha   90.00
_cell.angle_beta   90.00
_cell.angle_gamma   90.00
#
_symmetry.space_group_name_H-M   'P 1'
#
loop_
_entity.id
_entity.type
_entity.pdbx_description
1 polymer ?
#
loop_
_entity_poly.entity_id
_entity_poly.type
_entity_poly.pdbx_seq_one_letter_code
_entity_poly.pdbx_strand_id
1 'polypeptide(L)'
;TWVFTIDAAVWPFLKRARDARPLFDEVHHLEPWDEAQIGALLAQRTAEAGISPVYTGLLEKLPVGADEIDRLDALKAKQGGYMRMLWDYVSGNPGLALEAWRSTLAEDGQGVVHVRPLQEPDPAMLNALPDSSLFILRAILYLTPATVEDVAQATRLSHEQVLNAFRFGQSQGIYGEQGDRVYIRWSWLRAVTRLLERRHLLVNP
;
A
#
# COMPACT_ATOMS: atom_id res chain seq x y z
N THR A 1 -18.04 24.29 -9.68
CA THR A 1 -17.49 23.91 -8.37
C THR A 1 -16.08 23.41 -8.55
N TRP A 2 -15.16 23.81 -7.67
CA TRP A 2 -13.76 23.37 -7.67
C TRP A 2 -13.54 22.48 -6.45
N VAL A 3 -12.84 21.37 -6.64
CA VAL A 3 -12.52 20.41 -5.58
C VAL A 3 -11.01 20.33 -5.48
N PHE A 4 -10.48 20.41 -4.26
CA PHE A 4 -9.06 20.26 -3.98
C PHE A 4 -8.87 19.08 -3.05
N THR A 5 -7.89 18.23 -3.37
CA THR A 5 -7.42 17.18 -2.46
C THR A 5 -6.14 17.65 -1.80
N ILE A 6 -6.11 17.63 -0.47
CA ILE A 6 -4.97 18.07 0.33
C ILE A 6 -4.59 16.93 1.25
N ASP A 7 -3.29 16.63 1.31
CA ASP A 7 -2.77 15.66 2.28
C ASP A 7 -3.06 16.13 3.71
N ALA A 8 -3.57 15.22 4.54
CA ALA A 8 -3.96 15.52 5.91
C ALA A 8 -2.80 16.05 6.77
N ALA A 9 -1.55 15.66 6.47
CA ALA A 9 -0.36 16.17 7.17
C ALA A 9 -0.06 17.65 6.84
N VAL A 10 -0.48 18.12 5.66
CA VAL A 10 -0.29 19.53 5.23
C VAL A 10 -1.41 20.43 5.76
N TRP A 11 -2.59 19.86 6.03
CA TRP A 11 -3.79 20.60 6.44
C TRP A 11 -3.59 21.53 7.66
N PRO A 12 -2.94 21.10 8.77
CA PRO A 12 -2.69 21.99 9.91
C PRO A 12 -1.81 23.20 9.59
N PHE A 13 -0.89 23.08 8.62
CA PHE A 13 -0.04 24.19 8.20
C PHE A 13 -0.84 25.21 7.39
N LEU A 14 -1.69 24.73 6.48
CA LEU A 14 -2.57 25.59 5.68
C LEU A 14 -3.55 26.35 6.57
N LYS A 15 -4.15 25.69 7.56
CA LYS A 15 -5.03 26.36 8.55
C LYS A 15 -4.30 27.43 9.33
N ARG A 16 -3.09 27.15 9.84
CA ARG A 16 -2.30 28.13 10.61
C ARG A 16 -1.85 29.33 9.77
N ALA A 17 -1.50 29.14 8.50
CA ALA A 17 -1.03 30.21 7.63
C ALA A 17 -2.13 31.24 7.26
N ARG A 18 -3.40 30.94 7.52
CA ARG A 18 -4.56 31.72 7.05
C ARG A 18 -5.43 32.30 8.17
N ASP A 19 -5.03 32.13 9.43
CA ASP A 19 -5.80 32.52 10.61
C ASP A 19 -7.27 32.03 10.52
N ALA A 20 -8.23 32.90 10.83
CA ALA A 20 -9.65 32.58 10.92
C ALA A 20 -10.44 32.69 9.59
N ARG A 21 -9.77 32.82 8.43
CA ARG A 21 -10.47 32.98 7.15
C ARG A 21 -10.80 31.60 6.55
N PRO A 22 -12.09 31.22 6.40
CA PRO A 22 -12.45 29.96 5.78
C PRO A 22 -12.00 29.95 4.31
N LEU A 23 -11.30 28.87 3.91
CA LEU A 23 -10.77 28.71 2.55
C LEU A 23 -11.71 27.89 1.64
N PHE A 24 -12.51 27.03 2.25
CA PHE A 24 -13.45 26.12 1.59
C PHE A 24 -14.77 26.16 2.35
N ASP A 25 -15.88 26.12 1.61
CA ASP A 25 -17.23 26.06 2.18
C ASP A 25 -17.51 24.70 2.82
N GLU A 26 -16.92 23.64 2.26
CA GLU A 26 -17.03 22.27 2.73
C GLU A 26 -15.65 21.63 2.82
N VAL A 27 -15.42 20.87 3.90
CA VAL A 27 -14.21 20.07 4.10
C VAL A 27 -14.64 18.65 4.45
N HIS A 28 -14.26 17.71 3.59
CA HIS A 28 -14.55 16.29 3.77
C HIS A 28 -13.25 15.57 4.12
N HIS A 29 -13.26 14.83 5.22
CA HIS A 29 -12.14 14.00 5.65
C HIS A 29 -12.33 12.59 5.10
N LEU A 30 -11.33 12.09 4.38
CA LEU A 30 -11.35 10.72 3.86
C LEU A 30 -10.85 9.77 4.94
N GLU A 31 -11.77 8.97 5.47
CA GLU A 31 -11.45 7.90 6.41
C GLU A 31 -10.92 6.66 5.69
N PRO A 32 -10.09 5.84 6.35
CA PRO A 32 -9.74 4.51 5.87
C PRO A 32 -11.00 3.68 5.58
N TRP A 33 -10.98 2.90 4.51
CA TRP A 33 -12.10 2.04 4.16
C TRP A 33 -12.21 0.85 5.12
N ASP A 34 -13.44 0.48 5.45
CA ASP A 34 -13.72 -0.70 6.27
C ASP A 34 -13.54 -2.02 5.50
N GLU A 35 -13.62 -3.16 6.22
CA GLU A 35 -13.47 -4.51 5.64
C GLU A 35 -14.48 -4.76 4.52
N ALA A 36 -15.71 -4.25 4.65
CA ALA A 36 -16.79 -4.47 3.69
C ALA A 36 -16.57 -3.67 2.40
N GLN A 37 -16.14 -2.41 2.51
CA GLN A 37 -15.82 -1.54 1.38
C GLN A 37 -14.63 -2.08 0.57
N ILE A 38 -13.57 -2.53 1.25
CA ILE A 38 -12.43 -3.17 0.58
C ILE A 38 -12.86 -4.50 -0.06
N GLY A 39 -13.62 -5.34 0.65
CA GLY A 39 -14.15 -6.59 0.09
C GLY A 39 -14.99 -6.36 -1.18
N ALA A 40 -15.87 -5.35 -1.16
CA ALA A 40 -16.69 -4.97 -2.30
C ALA A 40 -15.85 -4.49 -3.49
N LEU A 41 -14.83 -3.65 -3.24
CA LEU A 41 -13.90 -3.19 -4.26
C LEU A 41 -13.19 -4.36 -4.95
N LEU A 42 -12.64 -5.29 -4.17
CA LEU A 42 -11.93 -6.45 -4.72
C LEU A 42 -12.86 -7.37 -5.48
N ALA A 43 -14.06 -7.64 -4.97
CA ALA A 43 -15.07 -8.45 -5.65
C ALA A 43 -15.47 -7.82 -7.00
N GLN A 44 -15.75 -6.51 -7.02
CA GLN A 44 -16.09 -5.79 -8.23
C GLN A 44 -14.97 -5.86 -9.27
N ARG A 45 -13.73 -5.54 -8.89
CA ARG A 45 -12.59 -5.56 -9.83
C ARG A 45 -12.26 -6.97 -10.33
N THR A 46 -12.47 -7.98 -9.50
CA THR A 46 -12.32 -9.39 -9.88
C THR A 46 -13.36 -9.79 -10.91
N ALA A 47 -14.63 -9.38 -10.72
CA ALA A 47 -15.70 -9.61 -11.69
C ALA A 47 -15.48 -8.87 -13.01
N GLU A 48 -15.04 -7.61 -12.96
CA GLU A 48 -14.68 -6.81 -14.15
C GLU A 48 -13.51 -7.43 -14.93
N ALA A 49 -12.56 -8.07 -14.23
CA ALA A 49 -11.47 -8.80 -14.86
C ALA A 49 -11.89 -10.17 -15.45
N GLY A 50 -13.12 -10.62 -15.19
CA GLY A 50 -13.63 -11.89 -15.71
C GLY A 50 -12.97 -13.14 -15.11
N ILE A 51 -12.38 -13.02 -13.92
CA ILE A 51 -11.67 -14.12 -13.24
C ILE A 51 -12.47 -14.63 -12.05
N SER A 52 -12.28 -15.91 -11.72
CA SER A 52 -12.88 -16.57 -10.56
C SER A 52 -11.79 -17.21 -9.70
N PRO A 53 -11.18 -16.44 -8.77
CA PRO A 53 -10.02 -16.91 -8.01
C PRO A 53 -10.36 -18.05 -7.06
N VAL A 54 -9.53 -19.09 -7.08
CA VAL A 54 -9.70 -20.31 -6.28
C VAL A 54 -8.77 -20.27 -5.07
N TYR A 55 -9.31 -20.59 -3.89
CA TYR A 55 -8.60 -20.52 -2.59
C TYR A 55 -8.10 -21.87 -2.08
N THR A 56 -8.24 -22.94 -2.87
CA THR A 56 -7.91 -24.32 -2.46
C THR A 56 -6.45 -24.48 -2.06
N GLY A 57 -5.53 -23.74 -2.69
CA GLY A 57 -4.11 -23.72 -2.34
C GLY A 57 -3.78 -23.13 -0.96
N LEU A 58 -4.76 -22.49 -0.31
CA LEU A 58 -4.61 -21.93 1.04
C LEU A 58 -5.15 -22.85 2.13
N LEU A 59 -5.89 -23.90 1.77
CA LEU A 59 -6.41 -24.85 2.75
C LEU A 59 -5.28 -25.72 3.32
N GLU A 60 -5.30 -25.88 4.63
CA GLU A 60 -4.54 -26.95 5.29
C GLU A 60 -5.22 -28.31 5.04
N LYS A 61 -4.50 -29.40 5.32
CA LYS A 61 -5.08 -30.75 5.16
C LYS A 61 -6.29 -30.90 6.08
N LEU A 62 -7.45 -31.18 5.48
CA LEU A 62 -8.66 -31.47 6.22
C LEU A 62 -8.52 -32.77 7.04
N PRO A 63 -9.24 -32.90 8.18
CA PRO A 63 -9.27 -34.14 8.95
C PRO A 63 -9.69 -35.34 8.12
N VAL A 64 -9.20 -36.53 8.50
CA VAL A 64 -9.60 -37.80 7.87
C VAL A 64 -11.09 -38.02 8.15
N GLY A 65 -11.90 -38.14 7.09
CA GLY A 65 -13.35 -38.32 7.17
C GLY A 65 -14.18 -37.06 6.94
N ALA A 66 -13.55 -35.92 6.66
CA ALA A 66 -14.25 -34.70 6.24
C ALA A 66 -15.02 -34.92 4.94
N ASP A 67 -16.27 -34.47 4.90
CA ASP A 67 -17.11 -34.55 3.72
C ASP A 67 -17.02 -33.28 2.85
N GLU A 68 -17.85 -33.21 1.80
CA GLU A 68 -17.86 -32.07 0.89
C GLU A 68 -18.42 -30.80 1.56
N ILE A 69 -19.33 -30.92 2.53
CA ILE A 69 -19.87 -29.78 3.26
C ILE A 69 -18.78 -29.18 4.15
N ASP A 70 -18.06 -30.03 4.88
CA ASP A 70 -16.92 -29.61 5.71
C ASP A 70 -15.87 -28.86 4.86
N ARG A 71 -15.62 -29.35 3.64
CA ARG A 71 -14.69 -28.72 2.71
C ARG A 71 -15.15 -27.34 2.26
N LEU A 72 -16.42 -27.19 1.89
CA LEU A 72 -16.99 -25.92 1.45
C LEU A 72 -17.00 -24.88 2.59
N ASP A 73 -17.36 -25.29 3.80
CA ASP A 73 -17.34 -24.42 4.97
C ASP A 73 -15.91 -23.99 5.32
N ALA A 74 -14.94 -24.90 5.25
CA ALA A 74 -13.53 -24.58 5.44
C ALA A 74 -13.02 -23.58 4.38
N LEU A 75 -13.42 -23.73 3.10
CA LEU A 75 -13.08 -22.78 2.04
C LEU A 75 -13.66 -21.40 2.32
N LYS A 76 -14.94 -21.32 2.68
CA LYS A 76 -15.61 -20.05 2.98
C LYS A 76 -14.99 -19.35 4.18
N ALA A 77 -14.69 -20.09 5.24
CA ALA A 77 -13.98 -19.58 6.40
C ALA A 77 -12.58 -19.07 6.03
N LYS A 78 -11.85 -19.81 5.19
CA LYS A 78 -10.50 -19.41 4.74
C LYS A 78 -10.54 -18.17 3.86
N GLN A 79 -11.50 -18.06 2.95
CA GLN A 79 -11.71 -16.87 2.13
C GLN A 79 -12.01 -15.64 3.00
N GLY A 80 -12.94 -15.77 3.97
CA GLY A 80 -13.26 -14.67 4.89
C GLY A 80 -12.05 -14.25 5.74
N GLY A 81 -11.32 -15.21 6.32
CA GLY A 81 -10.10 -14.93 7.08
C GLY A 81 -9.00 -14.29 6.23
N TYR A 82 -8.85 -14.70 4.97
CA TYR A 82 -7.90 -14.11 4.05
C TYR A 82 -8.24 -12.65 3.72
N MET A 83 -9.52 -12.36 3.45
CA MET A 83 -9.98 -10.99 3.18
C MET A 83 -9.74 -10.07 4.37
N ARG A 84 -9.99 -10.54 5.60
CA ARG A 84 -9.67 -9.79 6.82
C ARG A 84 -8.18 -9.51 6.96
N MET A 85 -7.34 -10.53 6.78
CA MET A 85 -5.88 -10.37 6.80
C MET A 85 -5.38 -9.37 5.76
N LEU A 86 -5.94 -9.40 4.54
CA LEU A 86 -5.60 -8.43 3.49
C LEU A 86 -6.04 -7.01 3.90
N TRP A 87 -7.25 -6.85 4.44
CA TRP A 87 -7.75 -5.58 4.95
C TRP A 87 -6.86 -5.01 6.06
N ASP A 88 -6.49 -5.84 7.05
CA ASP A 88 -5.56 -5.47 8.13
C ASP A 88 -4.19 -5.03 7.59
N TYR A 89 -3.69 -5.76 6.57
CA TYR A 89 -2.45 -5.42 5.91
C TYR A 89 -2.52 -4.04 5.25
N VAL A 90 -3.58 -3.74 4.48
CA VAL A 90 -3.69 -2.48 3.72
C VAL A 90 -4.24 -1.32 4.52
N SER A 91 -4.75 -1.56 5.73
CA SER A 91 -5.27 -0.52 6.64
C SER A 91 -6.33 0.38 5.97
N GLY A 92 -7.22 -0.21 5.18
CA GLY A 92 -8.28 0.53 4.49
C GLY A 92 -7.83 1.40 3.29
N ASN A 93 -6.61 1.24 2.78
CA ASN A 93 -6.16 1.92 1.56
C ASN A 93 -6.62 1.16 0.30
N PRO A 94 -7.55 1.70 -0.52
CA PRO A 94 -8.10 0.99 -1.68
C PRO A 94 -7.07 0.76 -2.80
N GLY A 95 -6.13 1.69 -3.01
CA GLY A 95 -5.08 1.53 -4.03
C GLY A 95 -4.12 0.40 -3.69
N LEU A 96 -3.68 0.35 -2.43
CA LEU A 96 -2.84 -0.73 -1.93
C LEU A 96 -3.59 -2.06 -1.89
N ALA A 97 -4.89 -2.08 -1.56
CA ALA A 97 -5.73 -3.27 -1.61
C ALA A 97 -5.72 -3.91 -3.00
N LEU A 98 -5.89 -3.10 -4.05
CA LEU A 98 -5.88 -3.58 -5.43
C LEU A 98 -4.52 -4.17 -5.83
N GLU A 99 -3.42 -3.51 -5.45
CA GLU A 99 -2.09 -4.05 -5.75
C GLU A 99 -1.82 -5.34 -4.98
N ALA A 100 -2.09 -5.36 -3.67
CA ALA A 100 -1.89 -6.52 -2.82
C ALA A 100 -2.71 -7.70 -3.35
N TRP A 101 -3.98 -7.48 -3.71
CA TRP A 101 -4.83 -8.47 -4.33
C TRP A 101 -4.26 -8.97 -5.66
N ARG A 102 -3.91 -8.06 -6.57
CA ARG A 102 -3.32 -8.42 -7.87
C ARG A 102 -2.06 -9.28 -7.69
N SER A 103 -1.22 -9.00 -6.71
CA SER A 103 0.03 -9.73 -6.48
C SER A 103 -0.16 -11.16 -5.96
N THR A 104 -1.33 -11.46 -5.38
CA THR A 104 -1.62 -12.79 -4.83
C THR A 104 -2.26 -13.71 -5.85
N LEU A 105 -2.79 -13.15 -6.93
CA LEU A 105 -3.40 -13.89 -8.03
C LEU A 105 -2.33 -14.47 -8.95
N ALA A 106 -2.51 -15.72 -9.33
CA ALA A 106 -1.71 -16.33 -10.38
C ALA A 106 -2.50 -17.35 -11.17
N GLU A 107 -2.33 -17.30 -12.48
CA GLU A 107 -2.90 -18.27 -13.41
C GLU A 107 -2.03 -19.51 -13.47
N ASP A 108 -2.65 -20.68 -13.50
CA ASP A 108 -1.96 -21.94 -13.82
C ASP A 108 -1.93 -22.20 -15.33
N GLY A 109 -1.30 -23.30 -15.75
CA GLY A 109 -1.22 -23.67 -17.16
C GLY A 109 -2.56 -24.01 -17.83
N GLN A 110 -3.66 -24.05 -17.07
CA GLN A 110 -5.02 -24.34 -17.56
C GLN A 110 -5.92 -23.10 -17.55
N GLY A 111 -5.41 -21.92 -17.18
CA GLY A 111 -6.20 -20.70 -17.12
C GLY A 111 -6.96 -20.50 -15.79
N VAL A 112 -6.75 -21.37 -14.80
CA VAL A 112 -7.38 -21.22 -13.49
C VAL A 112 -6.58 -20.24 -12.66
N VAL A 113 -7.24 -19.21 -12.14
CA VAL A 113 -6.61 -18.23 -11.25
C VAL A 113 -6.66 -18.74 -9.82
N HIS A 114 -5.49 -18.85 -9.18
CA HIS A 114 -5.33 -19.28 -7.79
C HIS A 114 -4.95 -18.09 -6.92
N VAL A 115 -5.48 -18.07 -5.69
CA VAL A 115 -5.06 -17.13 -4.64
C VAL A 115 -3.89 -17.73 -3.87
N ARG A 116 -2.76 -17.01 -3.87
CA ARG A 116 -1.54 -17.37 -3.12
C ARG A 116 -1.47 -16.62 -1.78
N PRO A 117 -0.67 -17.10 -0.82
CA PRO A 117 -0.41 -16.35 0.40
C PRO A 117 0.14 -14.96 0.08
N LEU A 118 -0.36 -13.94 0.77
CA LEU A 118 0.13 -12.58 0.68
C LEU A 118 1.62 -12.55 1.02
N GLN A 119 2.42 -12.00 0.11
CA GLN A 119 3.86 -11.85 0.30
C GLN A 119 4.13 -10.43 0.79
N GLU A 120 4.59 -10.31 2.02
CA GLU A 120 5.08 -9.04 2.55
C GLU A 120 6.59 -8.91 2.28
N PRO A 121 7.08 -7.73 1.85
CA PRO A 121 8.51 -7.52 1.75
C PRO A 121 9.19 -7.68 3.12
N ASP A 122 10.38 -8.27 3.14
CA ASP A 122 11.14 -8.44 4.38
C ASP A 122 11.53 -7.06 4.99
N PRO A 123 11.04 -6.73 6.20
CA PRO A 123 11.35 -5.45 6.84
C PRO A 123 12.80 -5.35 7.30
N ALA A 124 13.56 -6.44 7.40
CA ALA A 124 14.96 -6.42 7.85
C ALA A 124 15.82 -5.50 6.98
N MET A 125 15.62 -5.55 5.67
CA MET A 125 16.33 -4.70 4.71
C MET A 125 16.05 -3.21 4.97
N LEU A 126 14.78 -2.83 5.20
CA LEU A 126 14.42 -1.45 5.52
C LEU A 126 15.00 -0.99 6.85
N ASN A 127 15.08 -1.87 7.85
CA ASN A 127 15.64 -1.56 9.16
C ASN A 127 17.16 -1.33 9.11
N ALA A 128 17.85 -1.92 8.12
CA ALA A 128 19.28 -1.75 7.91
C ALA A 128 19.65 -0.47 7.14
N LEU A 129 18.65 0.26 6.61
CA LEU A 129 18.89 1.50 5.89
C LEU A 129 19.43 2.59 6.84
N PRO A 130 20.39 3.42 6.37
CA PRO A 130 20.85 4.57 7.14
C PRO A 130 19.75 5.65 7.24
N ASP A 131 19.86 6.53 8.23
CA ASP A 131 18.88 7.61 8.46
C ASP A 131 18.67 8.50 7.23
N SER A 132 19.71 8.75 6.45
CA SER A 132 19.61 9.50 5.18
C SER A 132 18.61 8.87 4.22
N SER A 133 18.61 7.54 4.10
CA SER A 133 17.64 6.80 3.28
C SER A 133 16.23 6.87 3.87
N LEU A 134 16.08 6.92 5.20
CA LEU A 134 14.76 7.12 5.83
C LEU A 134 14.20 8.52 5.53
N PHE A 135 15.04 9.56 5.55
CA PHE A 135 14.62 10.91 5.15
C PHE A 135 14.25 10.99 3.67
N ILE A 136 14.96 10.27 2.79
CA ILE A 136 14.62 10.15 1.37
C ILE A 136 13.28 9.43 1.18
N LEU A 137 13.05 8.30 1.85
CA LEU A 137 11.77 7.59 1.82
C LEU A 137 10.62 8.50 2.24
N ARG A 138 10.79 9.23 3.34
CA ARG A 138 9.81 10.20 3.84
C ARG A 138 9.55 11.31 2.83
N ALA A 139 10.60 11.88 2.24
CA ALA A 139 10.46 12.96 1.27
C ALA A 139 9.72 12.51 0.01
N ILE A 140 10.06 11.33 -0.53
CA ILE A 140 9.35 10.76 -1.68
C ILE A 140 7.87 10.52 -1.33
N LEU A 141 7.58 9.95 -0.15
CA LEU A 141 6.21 9.68 0.28
C LEU A 141 5.33 10.95 0.29
N TYR A 142 5.84 12.07 0.80
CA TYR A 142 5.08 13.32 0.91
C TYR A 142 5.08 14.20 -0.35
N LEU A 143 6.13 14.11 -1.20
CA LEU A 143 6.26 14.97 -2.38
C LEU A 143 5.68 14.35 -3.66
N THR A 144 5.31 13.06 -3.66
CA THR A 144 4.94 12.34 -4.89
C THR A 144 3.84 13.09 -5.67
N PRO A 145 4.06 13.40 -6.96
CA PRO A 145 5.23 13.05 -7.75
C PRO A 145 6.44 14.00 -7.55
N ALA A 146 7.63 13.45 -7.28
CA ALA A 146 8.86 14.21 -7.01
C ALA A 146 10.00 13.81 -7.95
N THR A 147 10.89 14.73 -8.28
CA THR A 147 12.18 14.41 -8.93
C THR A 147 13.27 14.14 -7.90
N VAL A 148 14.41 13.60 -8.33
CA VAL A 148 15.61 13.46 -7.46
C VAL A 148 16.04 14.81 -6.89
N GLU A 149 15.91 15.88 -7.67
CA GLU A 149 16.26 17.24 -7.26
C GLU A 149 15.32 17.77 -6.17
N ASP A 150 14.01 17.58 -6.32
CA ASP A 150 13.02 17.97 -5.29
C ASP A 150 13.32 17.27 -3.95
N VAL A 151 13.66 15.98 -4.01
CA VAL A 151 14.00 15.18 -2.84
C VAL A 151 15.31 15.66 -2.20
N ALA A 152 16.33 16.00 -3.00
CA ALA A 152 17.58 16.56 -2.50
C ALA A 152 17.35 17.88 -1.78
N GLN A 153 16.55 18.78 -2.36
CA GLN A 153 16.20 20.05 -1.74
C GLN A 153 15.42 19.88 -0.43
N ALA A 154 14.43 18.98 -0.41
CA ALA A 154 13.60 18.74 0.77
C ALA A 154 14.37 18.06 1.92
N THR A 155 15.37 17.24 1.60
CA THR A 155 16.19 16.52 2.60
C THR A 155 17.48 17.25 2.97
N ARG A 156 17.86 18.29 2.21
CA ARG A 156 19.17 18.96 2.28
C ARG A 156 20.36 18.02 2.09
N LEU A 157 20.15 16.90 1.41
CA LEU A 157 21.20 15.97 0.99
C LEU A 157 21.75 16.40 -0.38
N SER A 158 22.95 15.95 -0.72
CA SER A 158 23.46 16.19 -2.07
C SER A 158 22.66 15.39 -3.10
N HIS A 159 22.58 15.91 -4.32
CA HIS A 159 21.96 15.22 -5.45
C HIS A 159 22.54 13.79 -5.61
N GLU A 160 23.86 13.64 -5.48
CA GLU A 160 24.53 12.34 -5.58
C GLU A 160 24.12 11.36 -4.47
N GLN A 161 23.94 11.83 -3.24
CA GLN A 161 23.47 10.99 -2.13
C GLN A 161 22.06 10.47 -2.41
N VAL A 162 21.16 11.33 -2.88
CA VAL A 162 19.78 10.94 -3.22
C VAL A 162 19.77 9.99 -4.41
N LEU A 163 20.54 10.28 -5.47
CA LEU A 163 20.63 9.45 -6.66
C LEU A 163 21.17 8.04 -6.34
N ASN A 164 22.18 7.95 -5.49
CA ASN A 164 22.75 6.66 -5.06
C ASN A 164 21.74 5.84 -4.22
N ALA A 165 21.04 6.50 -3.28
CA ALA A 165 20.00 5.84 -2.50
C ALA A 165 18.83 5.37 -3.39
N PHE A 166 18.44 6.18 -4.38
CA PHE A 166 17.42 5.82 -5.35
C PHE A 166 17.83 4.61 -6.20
N ARG A 167 19.04 4.61 -6.78
CA ARG A 167 19.57 3.48 -7.56
C ARG A 167 19.63 2.20 -6.73
N PHE A 168 20.11 2.31 -5.49
CA PHE A 168 20.10 1.19 -4.56
C PHE A 168 18.67 0.67 -4.32
N GLY A 169 17.74 1.54 -3.92
CA GLY A 169 16.36 1.13 -3.66
C GLY A 169 15.63 0.62 -4.91
N GLN A 170 15.95 1.11 -6.11
CA GLN A 170 15.43 0.59 -7.37
C GLN A 170 15.92 -0.84 -7.61
N SER A 171 17.20 -1.15 -7.33
CA SER A 171 17.72 -2.52 -7.40
C SER A 171 17.04 -3.48 -6.42
N GLN A 172 16.54 -2.98 -5.29
CA GLN A 172 15.77 -3.73 -4.29
C GLN A 172 14.26 -3.71 -4.57
N GLY A 173 13.81 -3.03 -5.63
CA GLY A 173 12.39 -2.88 -5.97
C GLY A 173 11.60 -1.93 -5.06
N ILE A 174 12.24 -1.18 -4.16
CA ILE A 174 11.59 -0.20 -3.27
C ILE A 174 11.03 0.97 -4.09
N TYR A 175 11.82 1.46 -5.03
CA TYR A 175 11.48 2.63 -5.84
C TYR A 175 11.07 2.26 -7.26
N GLY A 176 10.15 3.06 -7.80
CA GLY A 176 9.80 3.11 -9.21
C GLY A 176 10.15 4.47 -9.80
N GLU A 177 10.14 4.51 -11.13
CA GLU A 177 10.42 5.70 -11.92
C GLU A 177 9.36 5.83 -13.01
N GLN A 178 8.87 7.05 -13.24
CA GLN A 178 7.99 7.38 -14.35
C GLN A 178 8.43 8.72 -14.94
N GLY A 179 9.12 8.68 -16.08
CA GLY A 179 9.79 9.87 -16.60
C GLY A 179 10.95 10.25 -15.68
N ASP A 180 10.97 11.49 -15.20
CA ASP A 180 11.93 12.02 -14.22
C ASP A 180 11.42 11.92 -12.76
N ARG A 181 10.24 11.32 -12.56
CA ARG A 181 9.56 11.26 -11.26
C ARG A 181 9.80 9.95 -10.56
N VAL A 182 10.17 10.03 -9.30
CA VAL A 182 10.41 8.90 -8.41
C VAL A 182 9.21 8.67 -7.48
N TYR A 183 8.93 7.41 -7.18
CA TYR A 183 7.87 7.02 -6.26
C TYR A 183 8.23 5.74 -5.50
N ILE A 184 7.59 5.50 -4.36
CA ILE A 184 7.68 4.22 -3.64
C ILE A 184 6.74 3.23 -4.33
N ARG A 185 7.24 2.04 -4.70
CA ARG A 185 6.39 1.01 -5.30
C ARG A 185 5.31 0.57 -4.32
N TRP A 186 4.11 0.31 -4.84
CA TRP A 186 2.97 -0.13 -4.03
C TRP A 186 3.28 -1.34 -3.15
N SER A 187 4.05 -2.32 -3.66
CA SER A 187 4.48 -3.50 -2.90
C SER A 187 5.26 -3.15 -1.62
N TRP A 188 5.96 -2.02 -1.60
CA TRP A 188 6.76 -1.55 -0.46
C TRP A 188 6.06 -0.48 0.36
N LEU A 189 4.97 0.13 -0.12
CA LEU A 189 4.32 1.28 0.50
C LEU A 189 3.97 1.00 1.96
N ARG A 190 3.33 -0.14 2.27
CA ARG A 190 2.95 -0.48 3.65
C ARG A 190 4.15 -0.65 4.57
N ALA A 191 5.17 -1.35 4.09
CA ALA A 191 6.39 -1.62 4.87
C ALA A 191 7.14 -0.30 5.17
N VAL A 192 7.22 0.60 4.19
CA VAL A 192 7.82 1.92 4.34
C VAL A 192 6.99 2.78 5.30
N THR A 193 5.68 2.88 5.13
CA THR A 193 4.81 3.67 6.01
C THR A 193 4.92 3.21 7.47
N ARG A 194 4.80 1.90 7.73
CA ARG A 194 4.95 1.34 9.09
C ARG A 194 6.33 1.61 9.70
N LEU A 195 7.40 1.52 8.89
CA LEU A 195 8.75 1.85 9.33
C LEU A 195 8.85 3.32 9.75
N LEU A 196 8.37 4.23 8.90
CA LEU A 196 8.45 5.66 9.16
C LEU A 196 7.57 6.08 10.35
N GLU A 197 6.39 5.48 10.53
CA GLU A 197 5.55 5.63 11.73
C GLU A 197 6.30 5.19 13.00
N ARG A 198 6.87 3.97 12.99
CA ARG A 198 7.64 3.43 14.11
C ARG A 198 8.87 4.27 14.47
N ARG A 199 9.48 4.91 13.46
CA ARG A 199 10.62 5.82 13.63
C ARG A 199 10.21 7.26 13.94
N HIS A 200 8.92 7.54 14.13
CA HIS A 200 8.35 8.88 14.38
C HIS A 200 8.69 9.90 13.27
N LEU A 201 8.81 9.42 12.04
CA LEU A 201 9.08 10.22 10.86
C LEU A 201 7.81 10.61 10.10
N LEU A 202 6.66 10.00 10.40
CA LEU A 202 5.36 10.47 9.93
C LEU A 202 4.62 11.18 11.05
N VAL A 203 3.96 12.28 10.69
CA VAL A 203 3.03 12.96 11.60
C VAL A 203 1.68 12.31 11.37
N ASN A 204 1.18 11.55 12.36
CA ASN A 204 -0.22 11.15 12.36
C ASN A 204 -1.05 12.39 12.69
N PRO A 205 -1.99 12.80 11.82
CA PRO A 205 -2.91 13.89 12.11
C PRO A 205 -3.86 13.56 13.27
#